data_AF-A0A8I0EY18-F1
#
_entry.id   AF-A0A8I0EY18-F1
#
_cell.length_a   1.000
_cell.length_b   1.000
_cell.length_c   1.000
_cell.angle_alpha   90.00
_cell.angle_beta   90.00
_cell.angle_gamma   90.00
#
_symmetry.space_group_name_H-M   'P 1'
#
loop_
_entity.id
_entity.type
_entity.pdbx_description
1 polymer ?
#
loop_
_entity_poly.entity_id
_entity_poly.type
_entity_poly.pdbx_seq_one_letter_code
_entity_poly.pdbx_strand_id
1 'polypeptide(L)'
;MSEQLRSLQSQERSVTAAVTGDEDLGPFALLPGVWANEPDLPGRGWNMIALPFGPPEGATFRPAYRLLLHQYNERLIFSLVDKAVPNRGIGPVADGVTPNADQLLVALDYEQGINQLVGEDFPSSGLAGQPGGAIHHEPGLFLNMSDPLNEDSVDMARLATIPHGDSVLGLGTAVVEDGPATVPPVNALPLGVDQDIEANPYLAPYKHFHDNPFRSLFDPTDPTALLEVANEGVDIIRTTKLEFDSTVSTGGISNIPFIVRQANASEMKSTFWIQEVRREDGGTDLRLQYVQVVQLDFFPRFDGGPGRIKWPHVSINTMTKVDETPVPGPGGYPVMAA
;
A
#
# COMPACT_ATOMS: atom_id res chain seq x y z
N MET A 1 -19.46 11.32 -22.10
CA MET A 1 -20.18 10.49 -21.10
C MET A 1 -19.92 9.02 -21.40
N SER A 2 -19.21 8.34 -20.51
CA SER A 2 -18.85 6.91 -20.64
C SER A 2 -20.08 6.00 -20.57
N GLU A 3 -19.96 4.76 -21.06
CA GLU A 3 -21.02 3.74 -20.93
C GLU A 3 -21.29 3.37 -19.46
N GLN A 4 -20.23 3.31 -18.65
CA GLN A 4 -20.33 3.09 -17.21
C GLN A 4 -21.16 4.20 -16.52
N LEU A 5 -20.91 5.48 -16.81
CA LEU A 5 -21.67 6.58 -16.22
C LEU A 5 -23.16 6.50 -16.62
N ARG A 6 -23.47 6.13 -17.87
CA ARG A 6 -24.87 5.91 -18.30
C ARG A 6 -25.55 4.79 -17.51
N SER A 7 -24.83 3.68 -17.28
CA SER A 7 -25.32 2.57 -16.48
C SER A 7 -25.64 3.04 -15.07
N LEU A 8 -24.66 3.65 -14.37
CA LEU A 8 -24.81 4.09 -12.99
C LEU A 8 -25.93 5.14 -12.80
N GLN A 9 -26.13 6.04 -13.76
CA GLN A 9 -27.22 7.03 -13.72
C GLN A 9 -28.62 6.40 -13.76
N SER A 10 -28.74 5.19 -14.31
CA SER A 10 -30.01 4.45 -14.36
C SER A 10 -30.26 3.56 -13.14
N GLN A 11 -29.26 3.41 -12.25
CA GLN A 11 -29.32 2.56 -11.07
C GLN A 11 -29.71 3.35 -9.81
N GLU A 12 -30.41 2.70 -8.89
CA GLU A 12 -30.51 3.18 -7.51
C GLU A 12 -29.23 2.82 -6.73
N ARG A 13 -28.83 3.66 -5.76
CA ARG A 13 -27.69 3.35 -4.90
C ARG A 13 -27.91 2.01 -4.19
N SER A 14 -26.91 1.15 -4.24
CA SER A 14 -26.98 -0.19 -3.64
C SER A 14 -25.67 -0.58 -3.00
N VAL A 15 -25.75 -1.35 -1.90
CA VAL A 15 -24.61 -1.96 -1.23
C VAL A 15 -24.81 -3.47 -1.28
N THR A 16 -23.87 -4.17 -1.90
CA THR A 16 -23.94 -5.63 -2.08
C THR A 16 -22.58 -6.27 -1.80
N ALA A 17 -22.55 -7.60 -1.68
CA ALA A 17 -21.28 -8.32 -1.70
C ALA A 17 -20.53 -8.01 -2.99
N ALA A 18 -19.23 -7.77 -2.88
CA ALA A 18 -18.37 -7.56 -4.04
C ALA A 18 -18.13 -8.89 -4.77
N VAL A 19 -18.15 -8.86 -6.10
CA VAL A 19 -17.97 -10.05 -6.94
C VAL A 19 -16.91 -9.78 -8.01
N THR A 20 -16.01 -10.74 -8.20
CA THR A 20 -14.96 -10.69 -9.21
C THR A 20 -15.56 -10.58 -10.60
N GLY A 21 -15.02 -9.69 -11.43
CA GLY A 21 -15.49 -9.45 -12.79
C GLY A 21 -16.67 -8.48 -12.90
N ASP A 22 -17.09 -7.85 -11.79
CA ASP A 22 -18.09 -6.77 -11.83
C ASP A 22 -17.55 -5.56 -12.61
N GLU A 23 -18.12 -5.30 -13.79
CA GLU A 23 -17.67 -4.25 -14.70
C GLU A 23 -17.80 -2.84 -14.10
N ASP A 24 -18.73 -2.64 -13.15
CA ASP A 24 -18.90 -1.33 -12.49
C ASP A 24 -17.70 -0.97 -11.59
N LEU A 25 -16.94 -1.97 -11.12
CA LEU A 25 -15.70 -1.76 -10.37
C LEU A 25 -14.56 -1.21 -11.23
N GLY A 26 -14.71 -1.22 -12.56
CA GLY A 26 -13.69 -0.74 -13.48
C GLY A 26 -12.33 -1.41 -13.23
N PRO A 27 -11.25 -0.66 -12.98
CA PRO A 27 -9.92 -1.23 -12.72
C PRO A 27 -9.84 -2.18 -11.51
N PHE A 28 -10.80 -2.11 -10.58
CA PHE A 28 -10.83 -2.96 -9.38
C PHE A 28 -11.56 -4.29 -9.58
N ALA A 29 -12.07 -4.59 -10.79
CA ALA A 29 -12.93 -5.76 -11.02
C ALA A 29 -12.31 -7.10 -10.61
N LEU A 30 -10.99 -7.23 -10.54
CA LEU A 30 -10.31 -8.46 -10.14
C LEU A 30 -10.07 -8.58 -8.63
N LEU A 31 -10.18 -7.48 -7.87
CA LEU A 31 -9.90 -7.43 -6.42
C LEU A 31 -10.90 -8.16 -5.50
N PRO A 32 -12.23 -8.18 -5.75
CA PRO A 32 -13.19 -8.81 -4.85
C PRO A 32 -12.80 -10.22 -4.42
N GLY A 33 -12.96 -10.54 -3.15
CA GLY A 33 -12.54 -11.80 -2.56
C GLY A 33 -11.45 -11.63 -1.49
N VAL A 34 -10.69 -12.70 -1.25
CA VAL A 34 -9.66 -12.79 -0.21
C VAL A 34 -8.31 -13.05 -0.84
N TRP A 35 -7.34 -12.21 -0.51
CA TRP A 35 -5.94 -12.37 -0.87
C TRP A 35 -5.14 -12.67 0.37
N ALA A 36 -4.27 -13.66 0.31
CA ALA A 36 -3.45 -14.02 1.45
C ALA A 36 -2.10 -14.58 1.02
N ASN A 37 -1.15 -14.52 1.95
CA ASN A 37 0.10 -15.27 1.80
C ASN A 37 -0.14 -16.78 1.97
N GLU A 38 -0.95 -17.20 2.92
CA GLU A 38 -1.21 -18.62 3.16
C GLU A 38 -2.44 -19.10 2.38
N PRO A 39 -2.39 -20.33 1.83
CA PRO A 39 -1.34 -21.34 2.00
C PRO A 39 -0.19 -21.27 0.98
N ASP A 40 -0.33 -20.53 -0.12
CA ASP A 40 0.50 -20.75 -1.32
C ASP A 40 1.85 -20.00 -1.30
N LEU A 41 1.89 -18.83 -0.67
CA LEU A 41 3.02 -17.89 -0.66
C LEU A 41 3.38 -17.41 0.77
N PRO A 42 3.59 -18.33 1.73
CA PRO A 42 3.91 -17.95 3.12
C PRO A 42 5.21 -17.15 3.19
N GLY A 43 5.18 -16.08 3.99
CA GLY A 43 6.34 -15.23 4.29
C GLY A 43 6.83 -14.39 3.11
N ARG A 44 5.98 -14.11 2.12
CA ARG A 44 6.29 -13.21 1.00
C ARG A 44 6.00 -11.74 1.30
N GLY A 45 5.46 -11.43 2.48
CA GLY A 45 5.33 -10.08 2.99
C GLY A 45 6.60 -9.62 3.71
N TRP A 46 7.09 -8.43 3.36
CA TRP A 46 8.26 -7.83 3.98
C TRP A 46 8.06 -6.34 4.20
N ASN A 47 8.50 -5.83 5.34
CA ASN A 47 8.57 -4.39 5.55
C ASN A 47 9.89 -3.98 6.18
N MET A 48 10.15 -2.68 6.09
CA MET A 48 11.16 -2.00 6.86
C MET A 48 10.65 -0.66 7.35
N ILE A 49 11.02 -0.29 8.58
CA ILE A 49 10.65 0.98 9.18
C ILE A 49 11.81 1.52 10.02
N ALA A 50 12.16 2.78 9.80
CA ALA A 50 13.06 3.50 10.67
C ALA A 50 12.26 4.26 11.73
N LEU A 51 12.65 4.15 12.99
CA LEU A 51 11.95 4.78 14.11
C LEU A 51 12.94 5.51 15.03
N PRO A 52 12.59 6.71 15.53
CA PRO A 52 13.31 7.30 16.66
C PRO A 52 13.39 6.30 17.81
N PHE A 53 14.55 6.18 18.43
CA PHE A 53 14.72 5.30 19.58
C PHE A 53 15.69 5.91 20.59
N GLY A 54 15.57 5.45 21.85
CA GLY A 54 16.58 5.72 22.87
C GLY A 54 17.80 4.84 22.59
N PRO A 55 18.94 5.40 22.16
CA PRO A 55 20.08 4.58 21.80
C PRO A 55 20.70 3.89 23.03
N PRO A 56 21.33 2.72 22.85
CA PRO A 56 22.21 2.14 23.86
C PRO A 56 23.31 3.13 24.26
N GLU A 57 23.82 2.98 25.47
CA GLU A 57 24.96 3.76 25.96
C GLU A 57 26.15 3.61 24.99
N GLY A 58 26.79 4.73 24.63
CA GLY A 58 27.96 4.74 23.75
C GLY A 58 27.68 4.71 22.23
N ALA A 59 26.43 4.67 21.77
CA ALA A 59 26.13 4.72 20.33
C ALA A 59 26.71 5.99 19.66
N THR A 60 27.37 5.83 18.52
CA THR A 60 28.20 6.87 17.87
C THR A 60 27.44 7.77 16.89
N PHE A 61 26.26 7.34 16.42
CA PHE A 61 25.43 8.12 15.51
C PHE A 61 24.28 8.81 16.27
N ARG A 62 24.02 10.07 15.93
CA ARG A 62 23.00 10.93 16.56
C ARG A 62 22.41 11.89 15.51
N PRO A 63 21.12 12.28 15.64
CA PRO A 63 20.11 11.68 16.52
C PRO A 63 19.83 10.22 16.14
N ALA A 64 19.59 9.39 17.14
CA ALA A 64 19.60 7.94 16.95
C ALA A 64 18.22 7.43 16.47
N TYR A 65 18.25 6.48 15.54
CA TYR A 65 17.11 5.72 15.08
C TYR A 65 17.50 4.23 15.00
N ARG A 66 16.50 3.35 15.04
CA ARG A 66 16.66 1.94 14.71
C ARG A 66 16.01 1.67 13.36
N LEU A 67 16.61 0.81 12.55
CA LEU A 67 15.97 0.23 11.39
C LEU A 67 15.40 -1.12 11.80
N LEU A 68 14.09 -1.27 11.73
CA LEU A 68 13.35 -2.50 12.03
C LEU A 68 12.88 -3.13 10.73
N LEU A 69 13.10 -4.43 10.57
CA LEU A 69 12.61 -5.23 9.45
C LEU A 69 11.69 -6.33 9.93
N HIS A 70 10.63 -6.58 9.17
CA HIS A 70 9.70 -7.68 9.41
C HIS A 70 9.53 -8.55 8.18
N GLN A 71 9.47 -9.86 8.40
CA GLN A 71 8.86 -10.82 7.48
C GLN A 71 7.47 -11.14 8.05
N TYR A 72 6.43 -11.14 7.22
CA TYR A 72 5.05 -11.30 7.67
C TYR A 72 4.18 -12.10 6.69
N ASN A 73 3.03 -12.54 7.22
CA ASN A 73 1.88 -12.97 6.43
C ASN A 73 0.79 -11.90 6.54
N GLU A 74 0.07 -11.69 5.45
CA GLU A 74 -0.99 -10.72 5.32
C GLU A 74 -2.25 -11.39 4.77
N ARG A 75 -3.39 -10.80 5.11
CA ARG A 75 -4.66 -11.06 4.45
C ARG A 75 -5.37 -9.75 4.13
N LEU A 76 -5.81 -9.63 2.89
CA LEU A 76 -6.53 -8.48 2.34
C LEU A 76 -7.90 -8.95 1.84
N ILE A 77 -8.96 -8.37 2.37
CA ILE A 77 -10.35 -8.72 2.05
C ILE A 77 -10.95 -7.58 1.26
N PHE A 78 -11.62 -7.88 0.16
CA PHE A 78 -12.42 -6.91 -0.59
C PHE A 78 -13.87 -7.38 -0.59
N SER A 79 -14.73 -6.77 0.23
CA SER A 79 -15.95 -7.44 0.69
C SER A 79 -17.27 -6.87 0.21
N LEU A 80 -17.39 -5.55 0.18
CA LEU A 80 -18.62 -4.87 -0.21
C LEU A 80 -18.35 -3.92 -1.35
N VAL A 81 -19.33 -3.79 -2.24
CA VAL A 81 -19.37 -2.75 -3.25
C VAL A 81 -20.59 -1.84 -3.01
N ASP A 82 -20.37 -0.53 -2.97
CA ASP A 82 -21.40 0.50 -2.91
C ASP A 82 -21.44 1.21 -4.27
N LYS A 83 -22.52 1.00 -5.02
CA LYS A 83 -22.67 1.46 -6.40
C LYS A 83 -23.54 2.72 -6.48
N ALA A 84 -23.24 3.55 -7.49
CA ALA A 84 -23.95 4.80 -7.75
C ALA A 84 -23.95 5.75 -6.54
N VAL A 85 -22.84 5.81 -5.79
CA VAL A 85 -22.67 6.71 -4.65
C VAL A 85 -22.61 8.15 -5.17
N PRO A 86 -23.57 9.03 -4.79
CA PRO A 86 -23.64 10.36 -5.36
C PRO A 86 -22.81 11.38 -4.58
N ASN A 87 -21.82 11.96 -5.23
CA ASN A 87 -21.24 13.25 -4.85
C ASN A 87 -22.08 14.35 -5.49
N ARG A 88 -22.61 15.27 -4.69
CA ARG A 88 -23.52 16.32 -5.18
C ARG A 88 -22.77 17.59 -5.53
N GLY A 89 -23.04 18.12 -6.72
CA GLY A 89 -22.32 19.28 -7.26
C GLY A 89 -23.15 20.12 -8.23
N ILE A 90 -22.69 21.35 -8.44
CA ILE A 90 -23.25 22.26 -9.46
C ILE A 90 -22.12 22.79 -10.34
N GLY A 91 -22.40 22.88 -11.64
CA GLY A 91 -21.47 23.49 -12.60
C GLY A 91 -21.57 25.02 -12.61
N PRO A 92 -20.66 25.70 -13.31
CA PRO A 92 -20.75 27.14 -13.51
C PRO A 92 -22.05 27.52 -14.24
N VAL A 93 -22.59 28.70 -13.92
CA VAL A 93 -23.82 29.21 -14.55
C VAL A 93 -23.58 29.42 -16.04
N ALA A 94 -24.40 28.79 -16.87
CA ALA A 94 -24.45 28.98 -18.31
C ALA A 94 -25.87 29.41 -18.71
N ASP A 95 -25.99 30.52 -19.43
CA ASP A 95 -27.27 31.07 -19.89
C ASP A 95 -28.32 31.28 -18.77
N GLY A 96 -27.87 31.64 -17.57
CA GLY A 96 -28.72 31.86 -16.40
C GLY A 96 -29.23 30.57 -15.73
N VAL A 97 -28.77 29.41 -16.18
CA VAL A 97 -29.06 28.10 -15.59
C VAL A 97 -27.81 27.55 -14.92
N THR A 98 -27.95 27.08 -13.69
CA THR A 98 -26.90 26.33 -12.99
C THR A 98 -27.10 24.83 -13.27
N PRO A 99 -26.25 24.19 -14.10
CA PRO A 99 -26.38 22.76 -14.36
C PRO A 99 -26.00 21.95 -13.12
N ASN A 100 -26.65 20.79 -12.95
CA ASN A 100 -26.19 19.79 -12.00
C ASN A 100 -24.87 19.18 -12.49
N ALA A 101 -23.92 18.97 -11.59
CA ALA A 101 -22.61 18.38 -11.85
C ALA A 101 -22.30 17.27 -10.84
N ASP A 102 -23.32 16.49 -10.49
CA ASP A 102 -23.18 15.32 -9.61
C ASP A 102 -22.25 14.29 -10.24
N GLN A 103 -21.42 13.67 -9.41
CA GLN A 103 -20.53 12.58 -9.78
C GLN A 103 -21.03 11.29 -9.12
N LEU A 104 -20.97 10.18 -9.85
CA LEU A 104 -21.29 8.85 -9.31
C LEU A 104 -20.01 8.05 -9.12
N LEU A 105 -19.90 7.42 -7.96
CA LEU A 105 -18.77 6.57 -7.60
C LEU A 105 -19.20 5.12 -7.43
N VAL A 106 -18.22 4.23 -7.58
CA VAL A 106 -18.30 2.85 -7.11
C VAL A 106 -17.22 2.66 -6.05
N ALA A 107 -17.61 2.34 -4.82
CA ALA A 107 -16.70 2.15 -3.70
C ALA A 107 -16.55 0.66 -3.37
N LEU A 108 -15.32 0.16 -3.35
CA LEU A 108 -14.95 -1.19 -2.94
C LEU A 108 -14.32 -1.15 -1.55
N ASP A 109 -15.00 -1.76 -0.59
CA ASP A 109 -14.54 -1.87 0.79
C ASP A 109 -13.41 -2.89 0.94
N TYR A 110 -12.38 -2.53 1.70
CA TYR A 110 -11.29 -3.43 2.04
C TYR A 110 -10.91 -3.44 3.52
N GLU A 111 -10.45 -4.59 3.97
CA GLU A 111 -9.80 -4.77 5.27
C GLU A 111 -8.45 -5.48 5.08
N GLN A 112 -7.39 -4.90 5.66
CA GLN A 112 -6.04 -5.46 5.69
C GLN A 112 -5.68 -5.90 7.10
N GLY A 113 -5.06 -7.07 7.24
CA GLY A 113 -4.46 -7.52 8.49
C GLY A 113 -3.10 -8.17 8.26
N ILE A 114 -2.12 -7.85 9.11
CA ILE A 114 -0.75 -8.36 9.03
C ILE A 114 -0.33 -9.02 10.35
N ASN A 115 0.19 -10.24 10.22
CA ASN A 115 0.81 -11.02 11.29
C ASN A 115 2.31 -11.20 11.05
N GLN A 116 3.12 -10.78 12.02
CA GLN A 116 4.56 -10.92 11.98
C GLN A 116 4.99 -12.38 12.05
N LEU A 117 5.89 -12.81 11.16
CA LEU A 117 6.58 -14.09 11.28
C LEU A 117 7.90 -13.93 12.04
N VAL A 118 8.74 -12.99 11.61
CA VAL A 118 10.05 -12.72 12.20
C VAL A 118 10.32 -11.22 12.14
N GLY A 119 10.97 -10.67 13.16
CA GLY A 119 11.39 -9.27 13.20
C GLY A 119 12.79 -9.11 13.78
N GLU A 120 13.56 -8.19 13.22
CA GLU A 120 14.90 -7.83 13.70
C GLU A 120 15.14 -6.33 13.53
N ASP A 121 15.82 -5.70 14.48
CA ASP A 121 16.22 -4.31 14.39
C ASP A 121 17.71 -4.10 14.63
N PHE A 122 18.24 -3.07 13.96
CA PHE A 122 19.57 -2.57 14.23
C PHE A 122 19.56 -1.05 14.47
N PRO A 123 20.25 -0.56 15.52
CA PRO A 123 20.80 -1.35 16.62
C PRO A 123 19.71 -2.10 17.38
N SER A 124 20.06 -3.25 17.94
CA SER A 124 19.09 -4.08 18.65
C SER A 124 18.45 -3.29 19.78
N SER A 125 17.12 -3.15 19.72
CA SER A 125 16.36 -2.37 20.69
C SER A 125 15.53 -3.24 21.63
N GLY A 126 15.39 -4.53 21.33
CA GLY A 126 14.48 -5.44 22.05
C GLY A 126 12.98 -5.17 21.79
N LEU A 127 12.66 -4.33 20.79
CA LEU A 127 11.29 -3.92 20.45
C LEU A 127 10.89 -4.37 19.04
N ALA A 128 11.48 -5.46 18.54
CA ALA A 128 11.18 -6.00 17.21
C ALA A 128 9.83 -6.74 17.13
N GLY A 129 9.17 -6.99 18.27
CA GLY A 129 7.94 -7.79 18.35
C GLY A 129 8.23 -9.29 18.45
N GLN A 130 7.21 -10.07 18.80
CA GLN A 130 7.29 -11.54 18.87
C GLN A 130 6.68 -12.16 17.60
N PRO A 131 7.19 -13.32 17.14
CA PRO A 131 6.53 -14.12 16.11
C PRO A 131 5.05 -14.38 16.41
N GLY A 132 4.20 -14.30 15.40
CA GLY A 132 2.74 -14.48 15.48
C GLY A 132 1.97 -13.25 15.96
N GLY A 133 2.65 -12.15 16.33
CA GLY A 133 1.98 -10.92 16.74
C GLY A 133 1.29 -10.22 15.58
N ALA A 134 0.08 -9.71 15.81
CA ALA A 134 -0.56 -8.76 14.89
C ALA A 134 0.21 -7.43 14.94
N ILE A 135 0.66 -6.94 13.78
CA ILE A 135 1.47 -5.72 13.69
C ILE A 135 0.81 -4.59 12.90
N HIS A 136 -0.20 -4.91 12.08
CA HIS A 136 -0.97 -3.91 11.35
C HIS A 136 -2.39 -4.39 11.10
N HIS A 137 -3.32 -3.45 11.06
CA HIS A 137 -4.70 -3.66 10.65
C HIS A 137 -5.25 -2.35 10.10
N GLU A 138 -5.85 -2.33 8.91
CA GLU A 138 -6.49 -1.11 8.40
C GLU A 138 -7.76 -1.43 7.59
N PRO A 139 -8.86 -0.71 7.80
CA PRO A 139 -9.97 -0.67 6.86
C PRO A 139 -9.82 0.51 5.88
N GLY A 140 -10.50 0.41 4.73
CA GLY A 140 -10.53 1.49 3.77
C GLY A 140 -11.44 1.24 2.57
N LEU A 141 -11.41 2.17 1.62
CA LEU A 141 -12.18 2.10 0.38
C LEU A 141 -11.27 2.35 -0.83
N PHE A 142 -11.48 1.59 -1.90
CA PHE A 142 -11.05 1.95 -3.24
C PHE A 142 -12.24 2.56 -3.99
N LEU A 143 -12.06 3.75 -4.57
CA LEU A 143 -13.12 4.48 -5.27
C LEU A 143 -12.81 4.51 -6.76
N ASN A 144 -13.73 4.00 -7.57
CA ASN A 144 -13.73 4.18 -9.02
C ASN A 144 -14.61 5.40 -9.35
N MET A 145 -13.99 6.47 -9.86
CA MET A 145 -14.63 7.74 -10.17
C MET A 145 -15.09 7.76 -11.63
N SER A 146 -16.37 7.48 -11.88
CA SER A 146 -16.92 7.29 -13.25
C SER A 146 -16.91 8.53 -14.15
N ASP A 147 -16.70 9.71 -13.57
CA ASP A 147 -16.56 11.00 -14.26
C ASP A 147 -15.59 11.90 -13.47
N PRO A 148 -14.28 11.78 -13.67
CA PRO A 148 -13.31 12.58 -12.94
C PRO A 148 -13.38 14.04 -13.39
N LEU A 149 -13.89 14.92 -12.52
CA LEU A 149 -13.97 16.37 -12.77
C LEU A 149 -12.64 17.10 -12.50
N ASN A 150 -11.49 16.44 -12.64
CA ASN A 150 -10.19 17.00 -12.25
C ASN A 150 -9.27 17.31 -13.45
N GLU A 151 -8.42 18.32 -13.26
CA GLU A 151 -7.37 18.71 -14.21
C GLU A 151 -6.20 17.72 -14.19
N ASP A 152 -6.07 16.95 -13.11
CA ASP A 152 -4.95 16.04 -12.82
C ASP A 152 -5.10 14.63 -13.44
N SER A 153 -6.21 14.37 -14.17
CA SER A 153 -6.49 13.10 -14.86
C SER A 153 -6.44 11.84 -13.97
N VAL A 154 -6.88 11.95 -12.71
CA VAL A 154 -7.00 10.82 -11.77
C VAL A 154 -8.44 10.32 -11.71
N ASP A 155 -8.64 9.01 -11.86
CA ASP A 155 -9.94 8.35 -11.91
C ASP A 155 -10.15 7.34 -10.78
N MET A 156 -9.14 7.17 -9.93
CA MET A 156 -9.20 6.30 -8.77
C MET A 156 -8.77 7.01 -7.48
N ALA A 157 -9.31 6.56 -6.35
CA ALA A 157 -8.84 6.96 -5.04
C ALA A 157 -8.73 5.77 -4.08
N ARG A 158 -7.79 5.82 -3.15
CA ARG A 158 -7.71 4.93 -1.99
C ARG A 158 -7.87 5.78 -0.72
N LEU A 159 -8.87 5.43 0.08
CA LEU A 159 -9.09 5.96 1.42
C LEU A 159 -8.65 4.91 2.43
N ALA A 160 -7.70 5.22 3.30
CA ALA A 160 -7.21 4.28 4.32
C ALA A 160 -7.30 4.92 5.72
N THR A 161 -7.64 4.12 6.73
CA THR A 161 -7.61 4.53 8.14
C THR A 161 -6.65 3.63 8.93
N ILE A 162 -5.59 4.21 9.45
CA ILE A 162 -4.50 3.49 10.10
C ILE A 162 -4.67 3.64 11.63
N PRO A 163 -4.70 2.53 12.41
CA PRO A 163 -4.94 2.56 13.86
C PRO A 163 -3.78 3.12 14.67
N HIS A 164 -2.76 3.68 14.01
CA HIS A 164 -1.73 4.54 14.61
C HIS A 164 -2.22 6.00 14.76
N GLY A 165 -3.33 6.36 14.12
CA GLY A 165 -3.95 7.68 14.17
C GLY A 165 -3.77 8.49 12.89
N ASP A 166 -3.78 7.81 11.73
CA ASP A 166 -3.59 8.43 10.43
C ASP A 166 -4.79 8.13 9.52
N SER A 167 -5.13 9.07 8.65
CA SER A 167 -6.08 8.86 7.55
C SER A 167 -5.45 9.33 6.27
N VAL A 168 -5.49 8.49 5.24
CA VAL A 168 -4.82 8.71 3.96
C VAL A 168 -5.85 8.82 2.84
N LEU A 169 -5.68 9.82 1.98
CA LEU A 169 -6.30 9.89 0.65
C LEU A 169 -5.17 9.85 -0.39
N GLY A 170 -5.07 8.72 -1.09
CA GLY A 170 -4.23 8.58 -2.27
C GLY A 170 -5.08 8.70 -3.53
N LEU A 171 -4.64 9.51 -4.49
CA LEU A 171 -5.29 9.63 -5.81
C LEU A 171 -4.44 8.92 -6.87
N GLY A 172 -5.09 8.40 -7.89
CA GLY A 172 -4.45 7.40 -8.72
C GLY A 172 -5.02 7.19 -10.12
N THR A 173 -4.32 6.33 -10.84
CA THR A 173 -4.64 5.90 -12.21
C THR A 173 -4.38 4.40 -12.37
N ALA A 174 -5.07 3.78 -13.32
CA ALA A 174 -4.87 2.38 -13.67
C ALA A 174 -4.31 2.22 -15.08
N VAL A 175 -3.47 1.22 -15.27
CA VAL A 175 -2.98 0.78 -16.59
C VAL A 175 -3.09 -0.74 -16.67
N VAL A 176 -3.48 -1.24 -17.83
CA VAL A 176 -3.47 -2.68 -18.10
C VAL A 176 -2.45 -2.98 -19.18
N GLU A 177 -1.60 -3.95 -18.92
CA GLU A 177 -0.47 -4.34 -19.77
C GLU A 177 -0.51 -5.85 -20.01
N ASP A 178 -0.12 -6.29 -21.21
CA ASP A 178 0.09 -7.71 -21.48
C ASP A 178 1.42 -8.17 -20.87
N GLY A 179 1.41 -9.33 -20.21
CA GLY A 179 2.59 -9.87 -19.54
C GLY A 179 2.89 -9.28 -18.16
N PRO A 180 4.11 -9.48 -17.64
CA PRO A 180 4.56 -8.89 -16.38
C PRO A 180 4.79 -7.38 -16.52
N ALA A 181 4.33 -6.62 -15.53
CA ALA A 181 4.68 -5.21 -15.40
C ALA A 181 6.10 -5.01 -14.85
N THR A 182 6.72 -3.86 -15.18
CA THR A 182 8.00 -3.46 -14.58
C THR A 182 7.80 -3.03 -13.13
N VAL A 183 8.62 -3.58 -12.21
CA VAL A 183 8.69 -3.13 -10.81
C VAL A 183 9.85 -2.13 -10.70
N PRO A 184 9.59 -0.82 -10.50
CA PRO A 184 10.66 0.15 -10.35
C PRO A 184 11.41 -0.08 -9.03
N PRO A 185 12.76 0.00 -9.01
CA PRO A 185 13.51 -0.15 -7.79
C PRO A 185 13.22 1.00 -6.81
N VAL A 186 13.00 0.67 -5.54
CA VAL A 186 12.81 1.63 -4.46
C VAL A 186 14.06 1.67 -3.60
N ASN A 187 14.75 2.80 -3.57
CA ASN A 187 15.78 3.05 -2.57
C ASN A 187 15.13 3.53 -1.27
N ALA A 188 15.30 2.79 -0.18
CA ALA A 188 14.70 3.11 1.12
C ALA A 188 15.64 3.81 2.10
N LEU A 189 16.82 4.26 1.66
CA LEU A 189 17.70 5.11 2.45
C LEU A 189 17.00 6.45 2.80
N PRO A 190 17.29 7.04 3.98
CA PRO A 190 16.70 8.29 4.38
C PRO A 190 17.06 9.45 3.46
N LEU A 191 16.08 10.27 3.10
CA LEU A 191 16.28 11.49 2.30
C LEU A 191 16.66 12.66 3.21
N GLY A 192 17.70 13.40 2.85
CA GLY A 192 18.22 14.53 3.66
C GLY A 192 19.50 14.24 4.42
N VAL A 193 20.17 13.14 4.06
CA VAL A 193 21.53 12.76 4.49
C VAL A 193 22.36 12.36 3.26
N ASP A 194 23.68 12.33 3.42
CA ASP A 194 24.58 11.78 2.40
C ASP A 194 24.24 10.30 2.13
N GLN A 195 24.11 9.92 0.86
CA GLN A 195 23.65 8.60 0.44
C GLN A 195 24.80 7.59 0.28
N ASP A 196 26.06 8.00 0.50
CA ASP A 196 27.20 7.07 0.51
C ASP A 196 27.11 6.13 1.72
N ILE A 197 26.49 4.96 1.52
CA ILE A 197 26.28 3.96 2.58
C ILE A 197 27.60 3.42 3.15
N GLU A 198 28.69 3.45 2.39
CA GLU A 198 30.01 2.99 2.82
C GLU A 198 30.72 4.03 3.69
N ALA A 199 30.60 5.32 3.35
CA ALA A 199 31.30 6.39 4.04
C ALA A 199 30.47 7.06 5.15
N ASN A 200 29.13 7.06 5.06
CA ASN A 200 28.27 7.80 5.98
C ASN A 200 27.92 6.96 7.24
N PRO A 201 28.50 7.27 8.42
CA PRO A 201 28.22 6.52 9.64
C PRO A 201 26.76 6.64 10.11
N TYR A 202 26.01 7.64 9.63
CA TYR A 202 24.59 7.76 9.96
C TYR A 202 23.75 6.64 9.35
N LEU A 203 24.18 6.09 8.20
CA LEU A 203 23.52 4.99 7.52
C LEU A 203 23.88 3.62 8.11
N ALA A 204 24.62 3.55 9.22
CA ALA A 204 25.04 2.30 9.84
C ALA A 204 23.91 1.27 10.04
N PRO A 205 22.67 1.65 10.43
CA PRO A 205 21.55 0.71 10.46
C PRO A 205 21.18 0.09 9.11
N TYR A 206 21.25 0.86 8.03
CA TYR A 206 21.02 0.35 6.69
C TYR A 206 22.20 -0.50 6.23
N LYS A 207 23.43 -0.01 6.43
CA LYS A 207 24.65 -0.75 6.08
C LYS A 207 24.69 -2.13 6.74
N HIS A 208 24.26 -2.24 8.00
CA HIS A 208 24.20 -3.51 8.70
C HIS A 208 23.42 -4.58 7.92
N PHE A 209 22.23 -4.23 7.44
CA PHE A 209 21.37 -5.13 6.67
C PHE A 209 21.70 -5.17 5.18
N HIS A 210 22.40 -4.17 4.64
CA HIS A 210 22.97 -4.24 3.30
C HIS A 210 24.10 -5.28 3.24
N ASP A 211 25.04 -5.20 4.20
CA ASP A 211 26.15 -6.15 4.32
C ASP A 211 25.67 -7.56 4.75
N ASN A 212 24.54 -7.63 5.48
CA ASN A 212 23.95 -8.86 5.99
C ASN A 212 22.42 -8.85 5.78
N PRO A 213 21.93 -9.16 4.57
CA PRO A 213 20.50 -9.11 4.25
C PRO A 213 19.65 -9.84 5.29
N PHE A 214 18.54 -9.20 5.70
CA PHE A 214 17.62 -9.78 6.67
C PHE A 214 17.03 -11.08 6.09
N ARG A 215 17.08 -12.16 6.88
CA ARG A 215 16.75 -13.53 6.43
C ARG A 215 17.56 -13.99 5.21
N SER A 216 18.75 -13.41 5.00
CA SER A 216 19.61 -13.61 3.83
C SER A 216 18.94 -13.24 2.50
N LEU A 217 17.89 -12.43 2.53
CA LEU A 217 17.06 -12.11 1.36
C LEU A 217 16.75 -10.61 1.22
N PHE A 218 16.34 -9.96 2.30
CA PHE A 218 15.84 -8.59 2.24
C PHE A 218 16.96 -7.58 2.51
N ASP A 219 17.28 -6.80 1.47
CA ASP A 219 18.20 -5.66 1.54
C ASP A 219 17.38 -4.35 1.57
N PRO A 220 17.50 -3.51 2.61
CA PRO A 220 16.74 -2.26 2.70
C PRO A 220 17.18 -1.20 1.67
N THR A 221 18.25 -1.41 0.91
CA THR A 221 18.65 -0.51 -0.19
C THR A 221 17.90 -0.78 -1.49
N ASP A 222 17.33 -1.99 -1.63
CA ASP A 222 16.43 -2.38 -2.73
C ASP A 222 15.37 -3.40 -2.25
N PRO A 223 14.41 -2.97 -1.40
CA PRO A 223 13.31 -3.81 -0.95
C PRO A 223 12.52 -4.47 -2.09
N THR A 224 12.41 -3.81 -3.24
CA THR A 224 11.61 -4.25 -4.40
C THR A 224 12.20 -5.45 -5.13
N ALA A 225 13.48 -5.77 -4.96
CA ALA A 225 14.12 -6.93 -5.58
C ALA A 225 13.37 -8.25 -5.31
N LEU A 226 12.75 -8.41 -4.14
CA LEU A 226 11.99 -9.63 -3.82
C LEU A 226 10.68 -9.77 -4.61
N LEU A 227 10.12 -8.67 -5.11
CA LEU A 227 8.96 -8.73 -6.02
C LEU A 227 9.37 -9.25 -7.39
N GLU A 228 10.56 -8.86 -7.88
CA GLU A 228 11.11 -9.37 -9.14
C GLU A 228 11.45 -10.86 -9.02
N VAL A 229 12.12 -11.26 -7.94
CA VAL A 229 12.42 -12.68 -7.66
C VAL A 229 11.13 -13.51 -7.59
N ALA A 230 10.06 -12.97 -7.01
CA ALA A 230 8.77 -13.66 -6.97
C ALA A 230 8.12 -13.84 -8.37
N ASN A 231 8.56 -13.10 -9.38
CA ASN A 231 8.08 -13.21 -10.76
C ASN A 231 8.87 -14.24 -11.57
N GLU A 232 10.03 -14.69 -11.10
CA GLU A 232 10.86 -15.67 -11.82
C GLU A 232 10.12 -16.99 -12.03
N GLY A 233 10.08 -17.44 -13.29
CA GLY A 233 9.44 -18.70 -13.66
C GLY A 233 7.92 -18.68 -13.65
N VAL A 234 7.27 -17.53 -13.46
CA VAL A 234 5.82 -17.39 -13.44
C VAL A 234 5.33 -16.91 -14.80
N ASP A 235 4.40 -17.64 -15.42
CA ASP A 235 3.77 -17.27 -16.71
C ASP A 235 2.67 -16.21 -16.47
N ILE A 236 3.10 -14.98 -16.22
CA ILE A 236 2.22 -13.81 -16.08
C ILE A 236 1.76 -13.40 -17.48
N ILE A 237 0.46 -13.51 -17.74
CA ILE A 237 -0.11 -13.26 -19.08
C ILE A 237 -0.67 -11.85 -19.22
N ARG A 238 -1.06 -11.22 -18.11
CA ARG A 238 -1.65 -9.87 -18.08
C ARG A 238 -1.52 -9.27 -16.68
N THR A 239 -1.31 -7.96 -16.61
CA THR A 239 -1.19 -7.23 -15.36
C THR A 239 -2.07 -5.97 -15.38
N THR A 240 -2.92 -5.82 -14.37
CA THR A 240 -3.58 -4.55 -14.04
C THR A 240 -2.78 -3.84 -12.96
N LYS A 241 -2.15 -2.73 -13.32
CA LYS A 241 -1.36 -1.87 -12.44
C LYS A 241 -2.24 -0.74 -11.90
N LEU A 242 -2.27 -0.57 -10.58
CA LEU A 242 -2.97 0.50 -9.87
C LEU A 242 -1.94 1.34 -9.13
N GLU A 243 -1.88 2.64 -9.38
CA GLU A 243 -0.96 3.56 -8.69
C GLU A 243 -1.74 4.58 -7.90
N PHE A 244 -1.34 4.81 -6.64
CA PHE A 244 -1.91 5.82 -5.76
C PHE A 244 -0.80 6.67 -5.16
N ASP A 245 -1.03 7.98 -5.11
CA ASP A 245 -0.11 8.98 -4.59
C ASP A 245 -0.88 10.00 -3.74
N SER A 246 -0.52 10.15 -2.47
CA SER A 246 -1.14 11.13 -1.57
C SER A 246 -0.66 12.56 -1.82
N THR A 247 0.35 12.76 -2.68
CA THR A 247 0.88 14.08 -3.04
C THR A 247 0.21 14.67 -4.28
N VAL A 248 -0.59 13.87 -4.98
CA VAL A 248 -1.41 14.35 -6.10
C VAL A 248 -2.56 15.19 -5.54
N SER A 249 -2.60 16.45 -5.96
CA SER A 249 -3.73 17.37 -5.78
C SER A 249 -4.33 17.36 -4.36
N THR A 250 -5.66 17.22 -4.25
CA THR A 250 -6.43 17.17 -2.98
C THR A 250 -6.17 15.91 -2.13
N GLY A 251 -5.21 15.07 -2.52
CA GLY A 251 -4.69 13.99 -1.70
C GLY A 251 -4.02 14.49 -0.42
N GLY A 252 -3.70 13.55 0.48
CA GLY A 252 -2.92 13.87 1.66
C GLY A 252 -3.05 12.85 2.79
N ILE A 253 -2.38 13.17 3.90
CA ILE A 253 -2.44 12.39 5.14
C ILE A 253 -2.82 13.33 6.28
N SER A 254 -3.80 12.93 7.08
CA SER A 254 -4.20 13.61 8.31
C SER A 254 -3.78 12.78 9.52
N ASN A 255 -2.93 13.37 10.38
CA ASN A 255 -2.28 12.68 11.49
C ASN A 255 -2.74 13.23 12.85
N ILE A 256 -2.87 12.37 13.86
CA ILE A 256 -3.04 12.81 15.24
C ILE A 256 -1.81 13.54 15.78
N PRO A 257 -1.93 14.39 16.82
CA PRO A 257 -0.83 15.23 17.29
C PRO A 257 0.45 14.49 17.71
N PHE A 258 0.36 13.23 18.16
CA PHE A 258 1.53 12.44 18.53
C PHE A 258 2.38 12.11 17.29
N ILE A 259 1.74 11.62 16.23
CA ILE A 259 2.41 11.26 14.97
C ILE A 259 3.09 12.49 14.37
N VAL A 260 2.36 13.62 14.27
CA VAL A 260 2.90 14.91 13.79
C VAL A 260 4.20 15.32 14.52
N ARG A 261 4.31 15.04 15.82
CA ARG A 261 5.47 15.44 16.63
C ARG A 261 6.64 14.48 16.54
N GLN A 262 6.37 13.17 16.50
CA GLN A 262 7.38 12.14 16.73
C GLN A 262 7.90 11.51 15.43
N ALA A 263 7.01 11.16 14.51
CA ALA A 263 7.34 10.51 13.24
C ALA A 263 6.22 10.79 12.25
N ASN A 264 6.18 12.00 11.70
CA ASN A 264 5.04 12.46 10.92
C ASN A 264 4.95 11.71 9.59
N ALA A 265 3.87 10.96 9.36
CA ALA A 265 3.59 10.40 8.04
C ALA A 265 3.23 11.54 7.07
N SER A 266 4.12 11.87 6.15
CA SER A 266 3.98 13.06 5.30
C SER A 266 3.41 12.74 3.93
N GLU A 267 3.79 11.59 3.38
CA GLU A 267 3.50 11.20 1.99
C GLU A 267 3.34 9.68 1.93
N MET A 268 2.44 9.19 1.08
CA MET A 268 2.30 7.79 0.75
C MET A 268 2.21 7.63 -0.76
N LYS A 269 2.97 6.65 -1.28
CA LYS A 269 2.79 6.12 -2.63
C LYS A 269 2.58 4.61 -2.52
N SER A 270 1.64 4.07 -3.27
CA SER A 270 1.44 2.63 -3.36
C SER A 270 1.15 2.20 -4.79
N THR A 271 1.79 1.12 -5.23
CA THR A 271 1.54 0.48 -6.51
C THR A 271 1.09 -0.95 -6.26
N PHE A 272 -0.03 -1.34 -6.86
CA PHE A 272 -0.54 -2.71 -6.85
C PHE A 272 -0.48 -3.27 -8.26
N TRP A 273 -0.11 -4.54 -8.38
CA TRP A 273 -0.11 -5.30 -9.63
C TRP A 273 -0.99 -6.53 -9.44
N ILE A 274 -2.17 -6.50 -10.05
CA ILE A 274 -3.05 -7.65 -10.12
C ILE A 274 -2.66 -8.44 -11.37
N GLN A 275 -2.08 -9.60 -11.16
CA GLN A 275 -1.50 -10.44 -12.20
C GLN A 275 -2.41 -11.63 -12.47
N GLU A 276 -2.76 -11.81 -13.74
CA GLU A 276 -3.33 -13.04 -14.26
C GLU A 276 -2.17 -13.98 -14.59
N VAL A 277 -2.12 -15.13 -13.93
CA VAL A 277 -1.04 -16.13 -14.05
C VAL A 277 -1.61 -17.39 -14.70
N ARG A 278 -0.96 -17.89 -15.74
CA ARG A 278 -1.38 -19.14 -16.39
C ARG A 278 -1.02 -20.35 -15.54
N ARG A 279 -2.01 -21.24 -15.35
CA ARG A 279 -1.84 -22.58 -14.77
C ARG A 279 -1.37 -23.59 -15.81
N GLU A 280 -0.73 -24.66 -15.33
CA GLU A 280 -0.31 -25.79 -16.17
C GLU A 280 -1.47 -26.46 -16.92
N ASP A 281 -2.68 -26.43 -16.35
CA ASP A 281 -3.91 -26.97 -16.96
C ASP A 281 -4.56 -26.04 -18.00
N GLY A 282 -3.95 -24.87 -18.25
CA GLY A 282 -4.47 -23.85 -19.15
C GLY A 282 -5.47 -22.87 -18.52
N GLY A 283 -5.80 -23.04 -17.24
CA GLY A 283 -6.56 -22.07 -16.46
C GLY A 283 -5.76 -20.82 -16.10
N THR A 284 -6.42 -19.89 -15.41
CA THR A 284 -5.79 -18.66 -14.90
C THR A 284 -6.02 -18.57 -13.39
N ASP A 285 -4.98 -18.21 -12.66
CA ASP A 285 -5.02 -17.83 -11.26
C ASP A 285 -4.72 -16.33 -11.11
N LEU A 286 -5.10 -15.75 -9.97
CA LEU A 286 -4.84 -14.37 -9.65
C LEU A 286 -3.78 -14.24 -8.55
N ARG A 287 -2.81 -13.36 -8.81
CA ARG A 287 -1.76 -12.98 -7.86
C ARG A 287 -1.73 -11.48 -7.68
N LEU A 288 -1.52 -11.02 -6.45
CA LEU A 288 -1.41 -9.61 -6.11
C LEU A 288 0.00 -9.33 -5.59
N GLN A 289 0.71 -8.43 -6.26
CA GLN A 289 1.92 -7.81 -5.72
C GLN A 289 1.64 -6.36 -5.36
N TYR A 290 2.31 -5.86 -4.32
CA TYR A 290 2.33 -4.42 -4.09
C TYR A 290 3.65 -3.95 -3.51
N VAL A 291 3.91 -2.65 -3.70
CA VAL A 291 4.86 -1.87 -2.93
C VAL A 291 4.14 -0.65 -2.38
N GLN A 292 4.33 -0.35 -1.11
CA GLN A 292 3.85 0.84 -0.45
C GLN A 292 5.01 1.52 0.25
N VAL A 293 5.17 2.82 0.00
CA VAL A 293 6.18 3.67 0.64
C VAL A 293 5.46 4.79 1.37
N VAL A 294 5.61 4.84 2.69
CA VAL A 294 5.17 5.94 3.54
C VAL A 294 6.40 6.71 4.01
N GLN A 295 6.43 8.02 3.79
CA GLN A 295 7.52 8.87 4.29
C GLN A 295 7.25 9.25 5.74
N LEU A 296 8.14 8.84 6.64
CA LEU A 296 8.11 9.25 8.04
C LEU A 296 9.12 10.36 8.27
N ASP A 297 8.64 11.52 8.72
CA ASP A 297 9.44 12.72 8.86
C ASP A 297 9.81 12.95 10.33
N PHE A 298 11.08 12.79 10.65
CA PHE A 298 11.63 13.07 11.97
C PHE A 298 13.06 13.65 11.92
N PHE A 299 13.53 14.23 13.03
CA PHE A 299 14.83 14.92 13.12
C PHE A 299 15.12 16.04 12.08
N PRO A 300 16.06 16.96 12.38
CA PRO A 300 16.53 17.93 11.39
C PRO A 300 17.36 17.26 10.28
N ARG A 301 17.26 17.79 9.05
CA ARG A 301 18.11 17.37 7.92
C ARG A 301 19.57 17.71 8.16
N PHE A 302 20.47 16.91 7.59
CA PHE A 302 21.91 17.13 7.68
C PHE A 302 22.46 17.92 6.49
N ASP A 303 21.77 17.86 5.36
CA ASP A 303 22.13 18.57 4.12
C ASP A 303 21.83 20.08 4.16
N GLY A 304 21.25 20.58 5.26
CA GLY A 304 20.87 21.99 5.40
C GLY A 304 19.63 22.41 4.59
N GLY A 305 18.96 21.46 3.93
CA GLY A 305 17.70 21.71 3.23
C GLY A 305 16.53 22.00 4.19
N PRO A 306 15.41 22.55 3.68
CA PRO A 306 14.22 22.78 4.50
C PRO A 306 13.58 21.46 4.93
N GLY A 307 12.87 21.47 6.07
CA GLY A 307 12.10 20.34 6.56
C GLY A 307 12.89 19.34 7.42
N ARG A 308 12.43 18.10 7.44
CA ARG A 308 13.00 17.00 8.23
C ARG A 308 13.63 15.95 7.31
N ILE A 309 14.43 15.07 7.88
CA ILE A 309 14.83 13.86 7.17
C ILE A 309 13.56 13.04 6.94
N LYS A 310 13.44 12.44 5.75
CA LYS A 310 12.33 11.55 5.43
C LYS A 310 12.85 10.12 5.39
N TRP A 311 12.29 9.22 6.18
CA TRP A 311 12.61 7.80 6.11
C TRP A 311 11.49 7.08 5.37
N PRO A 312 11.82 6.43 4.24
CA PRO A 312 10.91 5.49 3.60
C PRO A 312 10.59 4.33 4.55
N HIS A 313 9.35 4.26 5.02
CA HIS A 313 8.75 3.04 5.55
C HIS A 313 8.18 2.27 4.36
N VAL A 314 8.79 1.13 4.04
CA VAL A 314 8.47 0.35 2.85
C VAL A 314 7.83 -0.96 3.26
N SER A 315 6.71 -1.30 2.64
CA SER A 315 6.06 -2.61 2.73
C SER A 315 5.90 -3.17 1.32
N ILE A 316 6.26 -4.44 1.13
CA ILE A 316 6.06 -5.18 -0.11
C ILE A 316 5.41 -6.53 0.19
N ASN A 317 4.60 -7.03 -0.74
CA ASN A 317 4.08 -8.39 -0.62
C ASN A 317 3.81 -9.02 -1.99
N THR A 318 3.78 -10.35 -2.03
CA THR A 318 3.24 -11.18 -3.11
C THR A 318 2.25 -12.17 -2.50
N MET A 319 0.98 -12.10 -2.88
CA MET A 319 -0.12 -12.93 -2.36
C MET A 319 -0.90 -13.58 -3.49
N THR A 320 -1.55 -14.70 -3.23
CA THR A 320 -2.54 -15.29 -4.15
C THR A 320 -3.95 -14.95 -3.70
N LYS A 321 -4.89 -15.07 -4.62
CA LYS A 321 -6.30 -15.07 -4.28
C LYS A 321 -6.69 -16.46 -3.77
N VAL A 322 -7.21 -16.52 -2.54
CA VAL A 322 -7.50 -17.78 -1.83
C VAL A 322 -8.99 -18.03 -1.62
N ASP A 323 -9.83 -17.02 -1.81
CA ASP A 323 -11.30 -17.16 -1.81
C ASP A 323 -11.95 -16.11 -2.73
N GLU A 324 -12.97 -16.53 -3.48
CA GLU A 324 -13.80 -15.66 -4.31
C GLU A 324 -14.95 -15.02 -3.53
N THR A 325 -15.34 -15.62 -2.39
CA THR A 325 -16.43 -15.13 -1.56
C THR A 325 -15.85 -14.37 -0.37
N PRO A 326 -15.88 -13.03 -0.39
CA PRO A 326 -15.45 -12.29 0.76
C PRO A 326 -16.56 -12.36 1.82
N VAL A 327 -16.40 -13.21 2.84
CA VAL A 327 -17.24 -13.14 4.04
C VAL A 327 -16.61 -12.09 4.96
N PRO A 328 -17.28 -10.97 5.27
CA PRO A 328 -16.83 -10.06 6.31
C PRO A 328 -16.82 -10.85 7.62
N GLY A 329 -15.63 -11.18 8.11
CA GLY A 329 -15.49 -11.89 9.37
C GLY A 329 -15.80 -10.93 10.52
N PRO A 330 -16.62 -11.30 11.52
CA PRO A 330 -16.66 -10.57 12.78
C PRO A 330 -15.37 -10.87 13.56
N GLY A 331 -14.30 -10.13 13.26
CA GLY A 331 -13.08 -10.04 14.06
C GLY A 331 -12.09 -11.21 13.93
N GLY A 332 -10.90 -10.91 13.42
CA GLY A 332 -9.66 -11.64 13.69
C GLY A 332 -9.56 -13.04 13.08
N TYR A 333 -8.49 -13.25 12.32
CA TYR A 333 -8.13 -14.58 11.83
C TYR A 333 -7.89 -15.54 12.99
N PRO A 334 -8.47 -16.76 12.98
CA PRO A 334 -7.87 -17.84 13.72
C PRO A 334 -6.51 -18.13 13.08
N VAL A 335 -5.44 -17.95 13.86
CA VAL A 335 -4.13 -18.48 13.50
C VAL A 335 -4.31 -19.99 13.40
N MET A 336 -4.02 -20.57 12.22
CA MET A 336 -3.91 -22.02 12.09
C MET A 336 -2.84 -22.47 13.09
N ALA A 337 -3.25 -23.22 14.12
CA ALA A 337 -2.32 -23.76 15.10
C ALA A 337 -1.31 -24.67 14.37
N ALA A 338 -0.03 -24.47 14.68
CA ALA A 338 1.10 -25.23 14.16
C ALA A 338 0.99 -26.73 14.43
#